data_AF-A0AA36DGM0-F1
#
_entry.id   AF-A0AA36DGM0-F1
#
_cell.length_a   1.000
_cell.length_b   1.000
_cell.length_c   1.000
_cell.angle_alpha   90.00
_cell.angle_beta   90.00
_cell.angle_gamma   90.00
#
_symmetry.space_group_name_H-M   'P 1'
#
loop_
_entity.id
_entity.type
_entity.pdbx_description
1 polymer ?
#
loop_
_entity_poly.entity_id
_entity_poly.type
_entity_poly.pdbx_seq_one_letter_code
_entity_poly.pdbx_strand_id
1 'polypeptide(L)'
;MRLFRTGKSLNPKACHSLTRTKSTQESWLREGNDANQDSEIRASSPLIMLTLPKSLYQLKMLDVIRRSLLQHHLDPALPTIYSHGPVEFLTFFNATNYAWLMCALDDSLASTAAKKMLSRLFHKLFHVDPVDNFTKHKWPINTRDFSPPIHDPIKVPAKLKNKLVRPDGYYGVAIRPRLSINIGGKAVLVQRKNDSFDAWDLVRFAYFLSSIAGCSGKKTTDTVLKRPSFARLGPVLSGLGYANGPLNKLPADLLEAAFVEICAQIDVPPDWQRANASILAA
;
A
#
# COMPACT_ATOMS: atom_id res chain seq x y z
N MET A 1 -13.12 -43.80 13.07
CA MET A 1 -11.88 -44.55 12.81
C MET A 1 -12.12 -45.47 11.62
N ARG A 2 -11.69 -45.10 10.40
CA ARG A 2 -11.69 -45.97 9.21
C ARG A 2 -10.47 -45.60 8.37
N LEU A 3 -9.51 -46.52 8.36
CA LEU A 3 -8.42 -46.62 7.40
C LEU A 3 -8.95 -47.29 6.13
N PHE A 4 -8.59 -46.78 4.96
CA PHE A 4 -8.36 -47.63 3.78
C PHE A 4 -7.13 -47.10 3.02
N ARG A 5 -6.16 -48.02 2.86
CA ARG A 5 -5.00 -47.93 1.98
C ARG A 5 -5.44 -48.07 0.51
N THR A 6 -4.79 -47.34 -0.38
CA THR A 6 -4.08 -47.82 -1.59
C THR A 6 -3.24 -46.61 -2.07
N GLY A 7 -1.94 -46.68 -2.36
CA GLY A 7 -1.20 -47.77 -2.97
C GLY A 7 -1.01 -47.53 -4.46
N LYS A 8 -0.54 -46.35 -4.88
CA LYS A 8 0.10 -46.15 -6.19
C LYS A 8 1.40 -45.36 -6.03
N SER A 9 2.49 -46.05 -6.33
CA SER A 9 3.85 -45.54 -6.46
C SER A 9 3.91 -44.44 -7.52
N LEU A 10 4.34 -43.24 -7.14
CA LEU A 10 4.73 -42.18 -8.06
C LEU A 10 6.24 -41.95 -7.90
N ASN A 11 6.92 -42.32 -8.97
CA ASN A 11 8.32 -42.19 -9.34
C ASN A 11 9.02 -40.91 -8.79
N PRO A 12 10.11 -40.99 -8.00
CA PRO A 12 10.84 -39.82 -7.52
C PRO A 12 11.92 -39.43 -8.54
N LYS A 13 11.52 -39.01 -9.75
CA LYS A 13 12.44 -38.42 -10.74
C LYS A 13 11.76 -37.29 -11.49
N ALA A 14 11.59 -36.17 -10.80
CA ALA A 14 11.48 -34.83 -11.40
C ALA A 14 11.78 -33.78 -10.33
N CYS A 15 12.94 -33.89 -9.68
CA CYS A 15 13.51 -32.75 -8.97
C CYS A 15 14.14 -31.84 -10.05
N HIS A 16 13.31 -31.02 -10.71
CA HIS A 16 13.84 -29.87 -11.40
C HIS A 16 14.31 -28.90 -10.33
N SER A 17 15.61 -28.94 -10.03
CA SER A 17 16.27 -27.81 -9.39
C SER A 17 16.08 -26.61 -10.32
N LEU A 18 15.14 -25.74 -10.00
CA LEU A 18 15.09 -24.39 -10.54
C LEU A 18 16.28 -23.65 -9.94
N THR A 19 17.46 -23.89 -10.50
CA THR A 19 18.59 -22.96 -10.45
C THR A 19 18.16 -21.72 -11.22
N ARG A 20 17.38 -20.87 -10.54
CA ARG A 20 16.92 -19.58 -11.05
C ARG A 20 18.17 -18.72 -11.22
N THR A 21 18.55 -18.45 -12.47
CA THR A 21 19.66 -17.58 -12.81
C THR A 21 19.38 -16.18 -12.30
N LYS A 22 20.40 -15.51 -11.73
CA LYS A 22 20.35 -14.12 -11.24
C LYS A 22 19.76 -13.11 -12.25
N SER A 23 19.75 -13.45 -13.54
CA SER A 23 19.22 -12.62 -14.62
C SER A 23 17.73 -12.28 -14.49
N THR A 24 16.91 -13.12 -13.83
CA THR A 24 15.47 -12.85 -13.68
C THR A 24 15.18 -11.92 -12.50
N GLN A 25 16.09 -11.71 -11.55
CA GLN A 25 15.86 -10.79 -10.42
C GLN A 25 16.01 -9.32 -10.85
N GLU A 26 16.81 -9.03 -11.88
CA GLU A 26 17.06 -7.67 -12.37
C GLU A 26 16.07 -7.21 -13.46
N SER A 27 15.30 -8.12 -14.07
CA SER A 27 14.49 -7.76 -15.26
C SER A 27 13.21 -6.98 -14.94
N TRP A 28 12.75 -7.00 -13.69
CA TRP A 28 11.52 -6.35 -13.20
C TRP A 28 11.73 -4.88 -12.86
N LEU A 29 12.99 -4.47 -12.94
CA LEU A 29 13.50 -3.16 -12.58
C LEU A 29 13.81 -2.35 -13.84
N ARG A 30 13.58 -2.93 -15.03
CA ARG A 30 13.65 -2.26 -16.33
C ARG A 30 12.25 -1.82 -16.76
N GLU A 31 12.21 -0.72 -17.51
CA GLU A 31 11.01 0.01 -17.92
C GLU A 31 9.88 -0.89 -18.46
N GLY A 32 8.80 -1.02 -17.69
CA GLY A 32 7.51 -1.46 -18.19
C GLY A 32 6.66 -0.24 -18.57
N ASN A 33 6.91 0.35 -19.74
CA ASN A 33 5.87 1.15 -20.43
C ASN A 33 4.99 0.24 -21.30
N ASP A 34 5.37 -1.04 -21.43
CA ASP A 34 4.62 -2.06 -22.16
C ASP A 34 3.75 -2.87 -21.20
N ALA A 35 2.42 -2.79 -21.39
CA ALA A 35 1.44 -3.57 -20.64
C ALA A 35 1.69 -5.10 -20.68
N ASN A 36 2.47 -5.59 -21.66
CA ASN A 36 2.88 -6.99 -21.76
C ASN A 36 3.95 -7.37 -20.72
N GLN A 37 4.94 -6.51 -20.44
CA GLN A 37 5.99 -6.81 -19.46
C GLN A 37 5.43 -6.89 -18.04
N ASP A 38 4.56 -5.94 -17.67
CA ASP A 38 3.83 -5.97 -16.40
C ASP A 38 3.06 -7.28 -16.19
N SER A 39 2.57 -7.90 -17.27
CA SER A 39 1.81 -9.15 -17.20
C SER A 39 2.68 -10.38 -16.99
N GLU A 40 3.86 -10.45 -17.64
CA GLU A 40 4.84 -11.53 -17.46
C GLU A 40 5.51 -11.47 -16.09
N ILE A 41 5.80 -10.24 -15.66
CA ILE A 41 6.18 -9.91 -14.30
C ILE A 41 5.11 -10.47 -13.35
N ARG A 42 3.86 -10.03 -13.43
CA ARG A 42 2.81 -10.54 -12.51
C ARG A 42 2.64 -12.06 -12.55
N ALA A 43 2.86 -12.71 -13.69
CA ALA A 43 2.75 -14.16 -13.82
C ALA A 43 3.81 -14.95 -13.02
N SER A 44 4.91 -14.32 -12.59
CA SER A 44 5.98 -14.97 -11.81
C SER A 44 6.27 -14.31 -10.46
N SER A 45 5.38 -13.44 -10.00
CA SER A 45 5.38 -12.87 -8.66
C SER A 45 5.09 -13.93 -7.59
N PRO A 46 5.85 -13.98 -6.47
CA PRO A 46 5.48 -14.81 -5.34
C PRO A 46 4.13 -14.38 -4.76
N LEU A 47 3.22 -15.34 -4.53
CA LEU A 47 1.94 -15.11 -3.86
C LEU A 47 1.98 -15.61 -2.42
N ILE A 48 1.75 -14.73 -1.48
CA ILE A 48 1.57 -15.06 -0.07
C ILE A 48 0.08 -15.04 0.26
N MET A 49 -0.48 -16.20 0.60
CA MET A 49 -1.85 -16.32 1.07
C MET A 49 -1.87 -16.49 2.58
N LEU A 50 -2.51 -15.58 3.31
CA LEU A 50 -2.60 -15.68 4.76
C LEU A 50 -3.88 -15.03 5.32
N THR A 51 -4.40 -15.60 6.39
CA THR A 51 -5.53 -15.07 7.17
C THR A 51 -5.05 -14.67 8.55
N LEU A 52 -5.22 -13.41 8.93
CA LEU A 52 -4.84 -12.93 10.27
C LEU A 52 -6.07 -12.85 11.16
N PRO A 53 -6.10 -13.59 12.29
CA PRO A 53 -7.32 -13.77 13.09
C PRO A 53 -7.71 -12.52 13.88
N LYS A 54 -6.75 -11.64 14.20
CA LYS A 54 -7.01 -10.43 14.99
C LYS A 54 -6.92 -9.18 14.13
N SER A 55 -7.86 -8.27 14.34
CA SER A 55 -7.91 -6.94 13.69
C SER A 55 -6.58 -6.19 13.81
N LEU A 56 -5.92 -6.26 14.97
CA LEU A 56 -4.64 -5.60 15.18
C LEU A 56 -3.52 -6.18 14.29
N TYR A 57 -3.48 -7.50 14.10
CA TYR A 57 -2.46 -8.13 13.26
C TYR A 57 -2.68 -7.81 11.79
N GLN A 58 -3.93 -7.73 11.34
CA GLN A 58 -4.27 -7.26 10.00
C GLN A 58 -3.71 -5.85 9.73
N LEU A 59 -3.89 -4.91 10.66
CA LEU A 59 -3.32 -3.56 10.53
C LEU A 59 -1.80 -3.55 10.58
N LYS A 60 -1.19 -4.34 11.48
CA LYS A 60 0.27 -4.46 11.57
C LYS A 60 0.87 -5.03 10.29
N MET A 61 0.22 -6.00 9.67
CA MET A 61 0.65 -6.55 8.39
C MET A 61 0.67 -5.47 7.31
N LEU A 62 -0.41 -4.67 7.17
CA LEU A 62 -0.46 -3.57 6.22
C LEU A 62 0.68 -2.56 6.45
N ASP A 63 0.99 -2.25 7.70
CA ASP A 63 2.12 -1.38 8.04
C ASP A 63 3.48 -2.00 7.69
N VAL A 64 3.69 -3.30 7.98
CA VAL A 64 4.92 -4.02 7.64
C VAL A 64 5.14 -4.09 6.13
N ILE A 65 4.13 -4.47 5.35
CA ILE A 65 4.29 -4.58 3.89
C ILE A 65 4.51 -3.21 3.25
N ARG A 66 3.91 -2.14 3.78
CA ARG A 66 4.17 -0.76 3.36
C ARG A 66 5.60 -0.34 3.68
N ARG A 67 6.05 -0.53 4.93
CA ARG A 67 7.40 -0.15 5.36
C ARG A 67 8.46 -0.91 4.59
N SER A 68 8.27 -2.22 4.43
CA SER A 68 9.21 -3.05 3.68
C SER A 68 9.33 -2.62 2.21
N LEU A 69 8.24 -2.12 1.60
CA LEU A 69 8.28 -1.58 0.24
C LEU A 69 9.10 -0.30 0.19
N LEU A 70 8.81 0.64 1.11
CA LEU A 70 9.55 1.90 1.20
C LEU A 70 11.05 1.67 1.47
N GLN A 71 11.39 0.74 2.38
CA GLN A 71 12.78 0.33 2.63
C GLN A 71 13.44 -0.23 1.37
N HIS A 72 12.73 -1.08 0.63
CA HIS A 72 13.26 -1.67 -0.60
C HIS A 72 13.50 -0.62 -1.68
N HIS A 73 12.64 0.40 -1.79
CA HIS A 73 12.88 1.53 -2.69
C HIS A 73 14.12 2.32 -2.27
N LEU A 74 14.31 2.61 -0.98
CA LEU A 74 15.47 3.36 -0.48
C LEU A 74 16.78 2.63 -0.73
N ASP A 75 16.82 1.34 -0.41
CA ASP A 75 17.98 0.50 -0.59
C ASP A 75 17.55 -0.91 -1.01
N PRO A 76 17.62 -1.21 -2.32
CA PRO A 76 17.29 -2.52 -2.85
C PRO A 76 18.19 -3.65 -2.30
N ALA A 77 19.35 -3.34 -1.71
CA ALA A 77 20.23 -4.34 -1.10
C ALA A 77 19.73 -4.80 0.28
N LEU A 78 18.78 -4.08 0.90
CA LEU A 78 18.21 -4.50 2.18
C LEU A 78 17.40 -5.79 2.03
N PRO A 79 17.50 -6.72 3.01
CA PRO A 79 16.73 -7.95 3.02
C PRO A 79 15.26 -7.67 3.39
N THR A 80 14.50 -7.20 2.40
CA THR A 80 13.06 -6.93 2.50
C THR A 80 12.27 -8.08 1.89
N ILE A 81 10.95 -8.14 2.17
CA ILE A 81 10.07 -9.13 1.51
C ILE A 81 10.07 -8.98 -0.02
N TYR A 82 10.38 -7.78 -0.53
CA TYR A 82 10.39 -7.47 -1.96
C TYR A 82 11.73 -7.77 -2.65
N SER A 83 12.76 -8.16 -1.90
CA SER A 83 14.03 -8.65 -2.48
C SER A 83 13.86 -9.91 -3.34
N HIS A 84 12.72 -10.60 -3.21
CA HIS A 84 12.34 -11.77 -4.00
C HIS A 84 11.45 -11.44 -5.22
N GLY A 85 11.20 -10.15 -5.48
CA GLY A 85 10.29 -9.66 -6.53
C GLY A 85 9.03 -8.99 -5.96
N PRO A 86 8.10 -8.56 -6.82
CA PRO A 86 6.87 -7.89 -6.39
C PRO A 86 5.88 -8.88 -5.76
N VAL A 87 6.09 -9.18 -4.48
CA VAL A 87 5.28 -10.13 -3.71
C VAL A 87 3.82 -9.69 -3.64
N GLU A 88 2.92 -10.57 -4.04
CA GLU A 88 1.47 -10.38 -3.95
C GLU A 88 0.95 -11.00 -2.66
N PHE A 89 -0.04 -10.35 -2.04
CA PHE A 89 -0.71 -10.82 -0.84
C PHE A 89 -2.18 -11.09 -1.12
N LEU A 90 -2.64 -12.31 -0.83
CA LEU A 90 -4.06 -12.63 -0.73
C LEU A 90 -4.43 -12.79 0.74
N THR A 91 -5.27 -11.90 1.25
CA THR A 91 -5.63 -11.92 2.67
C THR A 91 -7.08 -11.53 2.93
N PHE A 92 -7.50 -11.59 4.19
CA PHE A 92 -8.86 -11.36 4.62
C PHE A 92 -8.88 -10.33 5.75
N PHE A 93 -9.67 -9.28 5.55
CA PHE A 93 -9.88 -8.23 6.55
C PHE A 93 -11.26 -8.33 7.13
N ASN A 94 -11.39 -8.00 8.42
CA ASN A 94 -12.72 -7.73 8.96
C ASN A 94 -13.33 -6.47 8.33
N ALA A 95 -14.64 -6.32 8.48
CA ALA A 95 -15.41 -5.17 8.00
C ALA A 95 -14.75 -3.80 8.29
N THR A 96 -14.25 -3.59 9.50
CA THR A 96 -13.66 -2.30 9.92
C THR A 96 -12.34 -2.00 9.19
N ASN A 97 -11.46 -3.00 9.09
CA ASN A 97 -10.16 -2.85 8.43
C ASN A 97 -10.32 -2.82 6.91
N TYR A 98 -11.24 -3.60 6.36
CA TYR A 98 -11.62 -3.53 4.95
C TYR A 98 -12.14 -2.14 4.59
N ALA A 99 -13.11 -1.62 5.35
CA ALA A 99 -13.64 -0.28 5.13
C ALA A 99 -12.56 0.79 5.23
N TRP A 100 -11.62 0.66 6.19
CA TRP A 100 -10.46 1.55 6.25
C TRP A 100 -9.59 1.45 4.99
N LEU A 101 -9.23 0.24 4.57
CA LEU A 101 -8.35 0.02 3.43
C LEU A 101 -8.96 0.53 2.12
N MET A 102 -10.28 0.42 1.96
CA MET A 102 -11.00 0.71 0.71
C MET A 102 -11.63 2.12 0.65
N CYS A 103 -11.67 2.87 1.75
CA CYS A 103 -12.34 4.19 1.80
C CYS A 103 -11.72 5.29 0.91
N ALA A 104 -10.55 5.06 0.31
CA ALA A 104 -10.01 5.93 -0.73
C ALA A 104 -10.69 5.73 -2.10
N LEU A 105 -11.19 4.53 -2.39
CA LEU A 105 -11.84 4.18 -3.65
C LEU A 105 -13.36 4.30 -3.59
N ASP A 106 -13.93 4.08 -2.41
CA ASP A 106 -15.38 4.16 -2.20
C ASP A 106 -15.69 5.10 -1.03
N ASP A 107 -16.23 6.27 -1.38
CA ASP A 107 -16.69 7.29 -0.44
C ASP A 107 -17.86 6.81 0.42
N SER A 108 -18.56 5.76 -0.01
CA SER A 108 -19.54 5.07 0.80
C SER A 108 -18.86 4.37 1.99
N LEU A 109 -17.59 3.97 1.97
CA LEU A 109 -16.97 3.33 3.14
C LEU A 109 -16.57 4.40 4.16
N ALA A 110 -17.55 4.78 4.99
CA ALA A 110 -17.49 5.92 5.89
C ALA A 110 -16.28 5.81 6.82
N SER A 111 -15.33 6.73 6.63
CA SER A 111 -14.07 6.74 7.35
C SER A 111 -13.67 8.18 7.68
N THR A 112 -12.76 8.36 8.63
CA THR A 112 -12.26 9.69 8.96
C THR A 112 -11.38 10.21 7.80
N ALA A 113 -11.28 11.53 7.65
CA ALA A 113 -10.40 12.14 6.65
C ALA A 113 -8.94 11.65 6.76
N ALA A 114 -8.43 11.48 7.99
CA ALA A 114 -7.13 10.88 8.27
C ALA A 114 -7.00 9.46 7.69
N LYS A 115 -7.99 8.61 7.96
CA LYS A 115 -8.02 7.23 7.46
C LYS A 115 -8.13 7.17 5.93
N LYS A 116 -8.93 8.06 5.33
CA LYS A 116 -9.05 8.19 3.87
C LYS A 116 -7.72 8.55 3.23
N MET A 117 -6.96 9.45 3.84
CA MET A 117 -5.63 9.82 3.34
C MET A 117 -4.59 8.71 3.49
N LEU A 118 -4.59 7.98 4.61
CA LEU A 118 -3.75 6.79 4.76
C LEU A 118 -4.11 5.67 3.77
N SER A 119 -5.41 5.48 3.52
CA SER A 119 -5.91 4.58 2.49
C SER A 119 -5.45 5.04 1.10
N ARG A 120 -5.52 6.34 0.78
CA ARG A 120 -4.99 6.90 -0.48
C ARG A 120 -3.50 6.62 -0.65
N LEU A 121 -2.69 6.90 0.38
CA LEU A 121 -1.26 6.56 0.37
C LEU A 121 -1.06 5.07 0.11
N PHE A 122 -1.84 4.21 0.76
CA PHE A 122 -1.73 2.77 0.56
C PHE A 122 -2.06 2.37 -0.88
N HIS A 123 -3.14 2.89 -1.47
CA HIS A 123 -3.52 2.67 -2.88
C HIS A 123 -2.56 3.31 -3.89
N LYS A 124 -1.79 4.31 -3.44
CA LYS A 124 -0.71 4.92 -4.23
C LYS A 124 0.52 4.01 -4.32
N LEU A 125 0.77 3.22 -3.29
CA LEU A 125 1.88 2.28 -3.20
C LEU A 125 1.50 0.89 -3.74
N PHE A 126 0.23 0.51 -3.61
CA PHE A 126 -0.27 -0.83 -3.91
C PHE A 126 -1.49 -0.79 -4.83
N HIS A 127 -1.61 -1.78 -5.70
CA HIS A 127 -2.89 -2.20 -6.24
C HIS A 127 -3.62 -3.01 -5.17
N VAL A 128 -4.84 -2.61 -4.84
CA VAL A 128 -5.66 -3.25 -3.80
C VAL A 128 -7.03 -3.56 -4.40
N ASP A 129 -7.29 -4.84 -4.61
CA ASP A 129 -8.48 -5.32 -5.29
C ASP A 129 -9.29 -6.23 -4.36
N PRO A 130 -10.60 -6.04 -4.21
CA PRO A 130 -11.46 -7.05 -3.60
C PRO A 130 -11.34 -8.36 -4.37
N VAL A 131 -11.32 -9.49 -3.67
CA VAL A 131 -11.17 -10.81 -4.32
C VAL A 131 -12.30 -11.10 -5.28
N ASP A 132 -13.50 -10.59 -5.02
CA ASP A 132 -14.63 -10.67 -5.96
C ASP A 132 -14.28 -10.08 -7.34
N ASN A 133 -13.42 -9.05 -7.39
CA ASN A 133 -12.90 -8.46 -8.63
C ASN A 133 -11.64 -9.17 -9.16
N PHE A 134 -10.88 -9.84 -8.29
CA PHE A 134 -9.72 -10.67 -8.66
C PHE A 134 -10.13 -11.89 -9.49
N THR A 135 -11.34 -12.42 -9.26
CA THR A 135 -11.89 -13.58 -10.01
C THR A 135 -12.14 -13.33 -11.50
N LYS A 136 -12.23 -12.07 -11.95
CA LYS A 136 -12.36 -11.75 -13.38
C LYS A 136 -11.14 -12.20 -14.21
N HIS A 137 -10.01 -12.49 -13.58
CA HIS A 137 -8.79 -12.92 -14.27
C HIS A 137 -8.15 -14.19 -13.68
N LYS A 138 -8.91 -15.31 -13.62
CA LYS A 138 -8.41 -16.72 -13.61
C LYS A 138 -8.52 -17.53 -12.30
N TRP A 139 -9.21 -17.07 -11.25
CA TRP A 139 -9.41 -17.90 -10.05
C TRP A 139 -10.88 -17.94 -9.60
N PRO A 140 -11.57 -19.10 -9.65
CA PRO A 140 -12.93 -19.26 -9.14
C PRO A 140 -12.89 -19.50 -7.63
N ILE A 141 -12.36 -18.55 -6.86
CA ILE A 141 -12.46 -18.61 -5.39
C ILE A 141 -13.79 -17.97 -5.02
N ASN A 142 -14.76 -18.80 -4.64
CA ASN A 142 -15.95 -18.32 -3.96
C ASN A 142 -15.52 -17.81 -2.58
N THR A 143 -15.69 -16.53 -2.31
CA THR A 143 -15.28 -15.89 -1.05
C THR A 143 -15.94 -16.52 0.19
N ARG A 144 -17.06 -17.22 0.02
CA ARG A 144 -17.71 -18.01 1.09
C ARG A 144 -16.95 -19.28 1.46
N ASP A 145 -16.18 -19.84 0.55
CA ASP A 145 -15.44 -21.09 0.77
C ASP A 145 -14.13 -20.86 1.54
N PHE A 146 -13.71 -19.59 1.67
CA PHE A 146 -12.48 -19.18 2.34
C PHE A 146 -12.71 -18.08 3.38
N SER A 147 -13.87 -18.05 4.05
CA SER A 147 -14.03 -17.18 5.20
C SER A 147 -13.37 -17.82 6.42
N PRO A 148 -12.30 -17.24 6.99
CA PRO A 148 -11.74 -17.77 8.23
C PRO A 148 -12.81 -17.75 9.34
N PRO A 149 -12.79 -18.73 10.26
CA PRO A 149 -13.73 -18.77 11.38
C PRO A 149 -13.63 -17.48 12.20
N ILE A 150 -14.77 -16.83 12.42
CA ILE A 150 -14.89 -15.61 13.20
C ILE A 150 -14.77 -15.99 14.67
N HIS A 151 -13.61 -15.76 15.29
CA HIS A 151 -13.42 -16.10 16.69
C HIS A 151 -13.95 -15.02 17.66
N ASP A 152 -14.10 -13.77 17.21
CA ASP A 152 -14.54 -12.66 18.06
C ASP A 152 -15.65 -11.81 17.40
N PRO A 153 -16.72 -11.42 18.13
CA PRO A 153 -17.71 -10.48 17.64
C PRO A 153 -17.06 -9.09 17.46
N ILE A 154 -17.00 -8.63 16.22
CA ILE A 154 -16.34 -7.37 15.87
C ILE A 154 -17.33 -6.22 16.07
N LYS A 155 -16.99 -5.26 16.94
CA LYS A 155 -17.76 -4.01 17.06
C LYS A 155 -17.59 -3.20 15.79
N VAL A 156 -18.61 -3.21 14.96
CA VAL A 156 -18.63 -2.44 13.71
C VAL A 156 -19.26 -1.06 13.94
N PRO A 157 -18.60 0.02 13.48
CA PRO A 157 -19.18 1.36 13.51
C PRO A 157 -20.59 1.38 12.90
N ALA A 158 -21.54 2.07 13.57
CA ALA A 158 -22.93 2.17 13.11
C ALA A 158 -23.05 2.63 11.64
N LYS A 159 -22.11 3.45 11.17
CA LYS A 159 -22.04 3.96 9.80
C LYS A 159 -21.78 2.90 8.72
N LEU A 160 -21.25 1.74 9.09
CA LEU A 160 -20.99 0.61 8.17
C LEU A 160 -22.15 -0.39 8.13
N LYS A 161 -23.05 -0.38 9.13
CA LYS A 161 -24.19 -1.32 9.20
C LYS A 161 -25.20 -1.17 8.06
N ASN A 162 -25.26 0.01 7.43
CA ASN A 162 -26.20 0.32 6.35
C ASN A 162 -25.58 0.19 4.96
N LYS A 163 -24.41 -0.46 4.83
CA LYS A 163 -23.62 -0.52 3.57
C LYS A 163 -23.34 -1.97 3.18
N LEU A 164 -22.87 -2.20 1.95
CA LEU A 164 -22.55 -3.52 1.39
C LEU A 164 -21.63 -4.41 2.25
N VAL A 165 -21.04 -3.86 3.32
CA VAL A 165 -20.16 -4.53 4.26
C VAL A 165 -20.96 -5.02 5.48
N ARG A 166 -21.28 -6.31 5.49
CA ARG A 166 -21.75 -7.05 6.67
C ARG A 166 -20.76 -6.92 7.85
N PRO A 167 -21.23 -6.55 9.05
CA PRO A 167 -20.38 -6.36 10.22
C PRO A 167 -19.51 -7.54 10.65
N ASP A 168 -20.05 -8.74 10.49
CA ASP A 168 -19.46 -10.04 10.81
C ASP A 168 -18.65 -10.63 9.65
N GLY A 169 -18.61 -9.96 8.50
CA GLY A 169 -17.91 -10.46 7.33
C GLY A 169 -16.38 -10.35 7.43
N TYR A 170 -15.71 -11.35 6.86
CA TYR A 170 -14.34 -11.23 6.38
C TYR A 170 -14.35 -11.01 4.87
N TYR A 171 -13.54 -10.05 4.41
CA TYR A 171 -13.47 -9.61 3.03
C TYR A 171 -12.11 -9.95 2.48
N GLY A 172 -12.10 -10.79 1.44
CA GLY A 172 -10.89 -11.12 0.71
C GLY A 172 -10.37 -9.89 -0.05
N VAL A 173 -9.07 -9.64 0.07
CA VAL A 173 -8.36 -8.56 -0.63
C VAL A 173 -7.05 -9.09 -1.20
N ALA A 174 -6.81 -8.80 -2.48
CA ALA A 174 -5.52 -8.97 -3.12
C ALA A 174 -4.76 -7.63 -3.06
N ILE A 175 -3.51 -7.66 -2.58
CA ILE A 175 -2.64 -6.50 -2.45
C ILE A 175 -1.34 -6.77 -3.22
N ARG A 176 -0.98 -5.86 -4.12
CA ARG A 176 0.19 -6.01 -5.00
C ARG A 176 0.97 -4.70 -5.04
N PRO A 177 2.30 -4.69 -4.90
CA PRO A 177 3.06 -3.45 -5.01
C PRO A 177 2.93 -2.88 -6.43
N ARG A 178 2.88 -1.55 -6.53
CA ARG A 178 2.98 -0.88 -7.83
C ARG A 178 4.45 -0.79 -8.23
N LEU A 179 4.73 -1.10 -9.49
CA LEU A 179 6.08 -1.04 -10.06
C LEU A 179 6.48 0.39 -10.44
N SER A 180 5.48 1.24 -10.71
CA SER A 180 5.64 2.66 -11.01
C SER A 180 4.63 3.48 -10.21
N ILE A 181 5.13 4.52 -9.54
CA ILE A 181 4.32 5.38 -8.67
C ILE A 181 4.43 6.81 -9.18
N ASN A 182 3.35 7.36 -9.72
CA ASN A 182 3.32 8.74 -10.19
C ASN A 182 2.94 9.68 -9.04
N ILE A 183 3.78 10.63 -8.64
CA ILE A 183 3.47 11.67 -7.66
C ILE A 183 3.45 13.03 -8.39
N GLY A 184 2.26 13.62 -8.54
CA GLY A 184 2.13 14.96 -9.13
C GLY A 184 2.71 15.09 -10.54
N GLY A 185 2.56 14.04 -11.36
CA GLY A 185 3.09 13.97 -12.72
C GLY A 185 4.51 13.40 -12.81
N LYS A 186 5.21 13.19 -11.69
CA LYS A 186 6.56 12.62 -11.65
C LYS A 186 6.53 11.13 -11.33
N ALA A 187 7.06 10.30 -12.22
CA ALA A 187 7.12 8.86 -12.00
C ALA A 187 8.32 8.49 -11.09
N VAL A 188 8.05 7.80 -9.99
CA VAL A 188 9.05 7.12 -9.17
C VAL A 188 9.09 5.66 -9.56
N LEU A 189 10.24 5.24 -10.09
CA LEU A 189 10.51 3.85 -10.42
C LEU A 189 11.34 3.21 -9.30
N VAL A 190 11.24 1.88 -9.17
CA VAL A 190 11.95 1.10 -8.14
C VAL A 190 13.49 1.23 -8.27
N GLN A 191 14.05 1.74 -9.37
CA GLN A 191 15.51 1.69 -9.61
C GLN A 191 16.22 2.82 -10.37
N ARG A 192 15.63 4.02 -10.56
CA ARG A 192 16.40 5.09 -11.24
C ARG A 192 17.30 5.86 -10.26
N LYS A 193 18.61 5.67 -10.42
CA LYS A 193 19.68 6.41 -9.71
C LYS A 193 19.93 7.82 -10.27
N ASN A 194 19.35 8.19 -11.42
CA ASN A 194 19.77 9.35 -12.22
C ASN A 194 18.66 10.37 -12.58
N ASP A 195 17.45 10.26 -12.02
CA ASP A 195 16.43 11.31 -12.19
C ASP A 195 16.38 12.22 -10.96
N SER A 196 15.95 13.47 -11.14
CA SER A 196 15.84 14.48 -10.08
C SER A 196 14.80 14.15 -8.99
N PHE A 197 14.07 13.06 -9.15
CA PHE A 197 13.03 12.60 -8.23
C PHE A 197 13.29 11.13 -7.92
N ASP A 198 13.75 10.87 -6.70
CA ASP A 198 14.40 9.61 -6.34
C ASP A 198 13.56 8.76 -5.36
N ALA A 199 14.10 7.63 -4.94
CA ALA A 199 13.48 6.78 -3.93
C ALA A 199 13.25 7.50 -2.59
N TRP A 200 14.05 8.51 -2.26
CA TRP A 200 13.86 9.31 -1.05
C TRP A 200 12.61 10.18 -1.16
N ASP A 201 12.27 10.68 -2.34
CA ASP A 201 11.05 11.45 -2.53
C ASP A 201 9.78 10.62 -2.30
N LEU A 202 9.78 9.34 -2.64
CA LEU A 202 8.67 8.44 -2.29
C LEU A 202 8.50 8.31 -0.77
N VAL A 203 9.61 8.18 -0.03
CA VAL A 203 9.58 8.08 1.43
C VAL A 203 9.16 9.39 2.08
N ARG A 204 9.68 10.51 1.59
CA ARG A 204 9.27 11.86 2.00
C ARG A 204 7.78 12.07 1.74
N PHE A 205 7.27 11.62 0.60
CA PHE A 205 5.84 11.70 0.27
C PHE A 205 4.99 10.86 1.22
N ALA A 206 5.40 9.62 1.49
CA ALA A 206 4.72 8.75 2.44
C ALA A 206 4.68 9.35 3.85
N TYR A 207 5.78 9.98 4.28
CA TYR A 207 5.87 10.71 5.54
C TYR A 207 4.97 11.95 5.53
N PHE A 208 4.99 12.74 4.46
CA PHE A 208 4.18 13.93 4.28
C PHE A 208 2.69 13.61 4.44
N LEU A 209 2.16 12.65 3.68
CA LEU A 209 0.76 12.24 3.79
C LEU A 209 0.41 11.65 5.16
N SER A 210 1.29 10.83 5.74
CA SER A 210 1.08 10.26 7.09
C SER A 210 1.03 11.35 8.16
N SER A 211 1.86 12.38 8.03
CA SER A 211 1.95 13.50 8.96
C SER A 211 0.72 14.41 8.88
N ILE A 212 0.18 14.65 7.68
CA ILE A 212 -1.11 15.35 7.50
C ILE A 212 -2.24 14.47 8.06
N ALA A 213 -2.21 13.15 7.88
CA ALA A 213 -3.21 12.25 8.44
C ALA A 213 -3.24 12.27 9.97
N GLY A 214 -2.07 12.40 10.61
CA GLY A 214 -1.94 12.58 12.04
C GLY A 214 -2.47 13.94 12.56
N CYS A 215 -2.75 14.89 11.67
CA CYS A 215 -3.36 16.15 12.07
C CYS A 215 -4.87 15.94 12.30
N SER A 216 -5.29 16.09 13.55
CA SER A 216 -6.71 16.09 13.95
C SER A 216 -7.54 16.97 13.01
N GLY A 217 -8.68 16.45 12.53
CA GLY A 217 -9.60 17.19 11.66
C GLY A 217 -10.24 18.43 12.30
N LYS A 218 -9.94 18.73 13.57
CA LYS A 218 -10.32 19.96 14.27
C LYS A 218 -9.26 21.07 14.18
N LYS A 219 -8.02 20.76 13.79
CA LYS A 219 -6.96 21.76 13.67
C LYS A 219 -7.11 22.49 12.34
N THR A 220 -7.18 23.81 12.38
CA THR A 220 -7.13 24.67 11.19
C THR A 220 -5.80 24.49 10.47
N THR A 221 -5.79 24.76 9.17
CA THR A 221 -4.60 24.76 8.29
C THR A 221 -3.45 25.48 8.98
N ASP A 222 -3.70 26.68 9.49
CA ASP A 222 -2.73 27.52 10.20
C ASP A 222 -2.04 26.82 11.37
N THR A 223 -2.77 25.98 12.11
CA THR A 223 -2.19 25.27 13.26
C THR A 223 -1.22 24.18 12.82
N VAL A 224 -1.48 23.56 11.66
CA VAL A 224 -0.60 22.55 11.09
C VAL A 224 0.59 23.19 10.37
N LEU A 225 0.36 24.30 9.67
CA LEU A 225 1.39 25.08 8.98
C LEU A 225 2.42 25.69 9.94
N LYS A 226 2.04 25.95 11.21
CA LYS A 226 3.00 26.36 12.25
C LYS A 226 4.05 25.31 12.61
N ARG A 227 3.88 24.05 12.18
CA ARG A 227 4.92 23.02 12.38
C ARG A 227 6.07 23.28 11.41
N PRO A 228 7.34 23.18 11.85
CA PRO A 228 8.50 23.40 10.98
C PRO A 228 8.45 22.58 9.69
N SER A 229 8.01 21.32 9.79
CA SER A 229 7.88 20.39 8.66
C SER A 229 6.80 20.77 7.63
N PHE A 230 5.94 21.75 7.94
CA PHE A 230 4.82 22.20 7.10
C PHE A 230 4.79 23.72 6.87
N ALA A 231 5.76 24.48 7.39
CA ALA A 231 5.79 25.93 7.24
C ALA A 231 5.75 26.39 5.78
N ARG A 232 6.36 25.60 4.88
CA ARG A 232 6.40 25.85 3.43
C ARG A 232 5.11 25.50 2.70
N LEU A 233 4.26 24.67 3.31
CA LEU A 233 3.01 24.24 2.70
C LEU A 233 2.02 25.42 2.58
N GLY A 234 2.10 26.43 3.44
CA GLY A 234 1.21 27.59 3.42
C GLY A 234 1.33 28.40 2.13
N PRO A 235 2.51 28.97 1.83
CA PRO A 235 2.74 29.72 0.59
C PRO A 235 2.43 28.91 -0.67
N VAL A 236 2.80 27.62 -0.69
CA VAL A 236 2.53 26.71 -1.81
C VAL A 236 1.03 26.50 -2.01
N LEU A 237 0.28 26.21 -0.96
CA LEU A 237 -1.17 26.04 -1.05
C LEU A 237 -1.87 27.34 -1.48
N SER A 238 -1.43 28.49 -0.99
CA SER A 238 -1.95 29.79 -1.43
C SER A 238 -1.68 30.03 -2.91
N GLY A 239 -0.47 29.71 -3.39
CA GLY A 239 -0.11 29.78 -4.81
C GLY A 239 -0.94 28.84 -5.69
N LEU A 240 -1.39 27.71 -5.15
CA LEU A 240 -2.30 26.77 -5.79
C LEU A 240 -3.80 27.13 -5.61
N GLY A 241 -4.10 28.34 -5.10
CA GLY A 241 -5.48 28.84 -4.95
C GLY A 241 -6.25 28.28 -3.75
N TYR A 242 -5.59 27.62 -2.80
CA TYR A 242 -6.24 27.10 -1.60
C TYR A 242 -6.18 28.11 -0.45
N ALA A 243 -7.30 28.79 -0.22
CA ALA A 243 -7.33 29.94 0.68
C ALA A 243 -7.51 29.58 2.16
N ASN A 244 -8.27 28.54 2.54
CA ASN A 244 -8.43 28.09 3.94
C ASN A 244 -9.26 26.80 4.06
N GLY A 245 -8.83 25.84 4.90
CA GLY A 245 -9.61 24.64 5.22
C GLY A 245 -8.79 23.45 5.74
N PRO A 246 -9.42 22.44 6.35
CA PRO A 246 -8.69 21.32 6.96
C PRO A 246 -7.86 20.56 5.92
N LEU A 247 -6.54 20.46 6.15
CA LEU A 247 -5.58 19.85 5.22
C LEU A 247 -5.93 18.40 4.83
N ASN A 248 -6.52 17.65 5.77
CA ASN A 248 -6.92 16.27 5.52
C ASN A 248 -8.14 16.11 4.59
N LYS A 249 -8.77 17.23 4.19
CA LYS A 249 -9.83 17.25 3.16
C LYS A 249 -9.35 17.72 1.79
N LEU A 250 -8.07 18.04 1.64
CA LEU A 250 -7.53 18.45 0.36
C LEU A 250 -7.70 17.35 -0.72
N PRO A 251 -7.98 17.73 -1.98
CA PRO A 251 -7.88 16.82 -3.11
C PRO A 251 -6.49 16.18 -3.18
N ALA A 252 -6.43 14.92 -3.63
CA ALA A 252 -5.17 14.20 -3.72
C ALA A 252 -4.19 14.89 -4.68
N ASP A 253 -4.68 15.35 -5.83
CA ASP A 253 -3.86 16.01 -6.85
C ASP A 253 -3.24 17.31 -6.32
N LEU A 254 -3.96 18.06 -5.49
CA LEU A 254 -3.46 19.29 -4.87
C LEU A 254 -2.36 18.99 -3.83
N LEU A 255 -2.53 17.93 -3.05
CA LEU A 255 -1.51 17.49 -2.09
C LEU A 255 -0.24 17.00 -2.80
N GLU A 256 -0.40 16.31 -3.92
CA GLU A 256 0.72 15.84 -4.74
C GLU A 256 1.45 17.01 -5.41
N ALA A 257 0.71 17.95 -6.01
CA ALA A 257 1.30 19.17 -6.57
C ALA A 257 2.04 19.98 -5.51
N ALA A 258 1.44 20.15 -4.33
CA ALA A 258 2.08 20.84 -3.22
C ALA A 258 3.35 20.12 -2.74
N PHE A 259 3.35 18.79 -2.69
CA PHE A 259 4.54 18.01 -2.36
C PHE A 259 5.66 18.22 -3.39
N VAL A 260 5.32 18.13 -4.68
CA VAL A 260 6.29 18.31 -5.78
C VAL A 260 6.92 19.70 -5.73
N GLU A 261 6.12 20.74 -5.46
CA GLU A 261 6.60 22.12 -5.32
C GLU A 261 7.53 22.28 -4.10
N ILE A 262 7.21 21.64 -2.97
CA ILE A 262 8.10 21.65 -1.78
C ILE A 262 9.43 20.96 -2.08
N CYS A 263 9.42 19.84 -2.79
CA CYS A 263 10.66 19.13 -3.18
C CYS A 263 11.49 19.89 -4.21
N ALA A 264 10.89 20.77 -5.02
CA ALA A 264 11.62 21.61 -5.97
C ALA A 264 12.43 22.73 -5.27
N GLN A 265 12.15 23.01 -4.01
CA GLN A 265 12.88 24.00 -3.22
C GLN A 265 14.17 23.37 -2.65
N ILE A 266 15.28 24.10 -2.71
CA ILE A 266 16.67 23.60 -2.50
C ILE A 266 16.90 22.93 -1.13
N ASP A 267 16.13 23.30 -0.10
CA ASP A 267 16.29 22.79 1.26
C ASP A 267 15.12 21.88 1.69
N VAL A 268 15.29 20.56 1.66
CA VAL A 268 14.28 19.63 2.18
C VAL A 268 14.14 19.78 3.71
N PRO A 269 12.92 19.79 4.28
CA PRO A 269 12.74 19.94 5.73
C PRO A 269 13.53 18.91 6.57
N PRO A 270 14.22 19.32 7.64
CA PRO A 270 15.04 18.41 8.47
C PRO A 270 14.27 17.22 9.07
N ASP A 271 12.99 17.41 9.37
CA ASP A 271 12.14 16.33 9.91
C ASP A 271 11.90 15.22 8.88
N TRP A 272 11.91 15.55 7.59
CA TRP A 272 11.76 14.56 6.51
C TRP A 272 13.05 13.74 6.36
N GLN A 273 14.21 14.36 6.59
CA GLN A 273 15.49 13.65 6.65
C GLN A 273 15.56 12.70 7.87
N ARG A 274 14.90 13.01 8.99
CA ARG A 274 14.80 12.08 10.13
C ARG A 274 13.82 10.93 9.89
N ALA A 275 12.72 11.18 9.17
CA ALA A 275 11.76 10.13 8.81
C ALA A 275 12.41 9.02 7.97
N ASN A 276 13.26 9.43 7.05
CA ASN A 276 14.15 8.60 6.26
C ASN A 276 15.01 7.66 7.13
N ALA A 277 15.69 8.21 8.15
CA ALA A 277 16.48 7.42 9.08
C ALA A 277 15.61 6.46 9.93
N SER A 278 14.40 6.89 10.34
CA SER A 278 13.50 6.05 11.13
C SER A 278 12.93 4.87 10.34
N ILE A 279 12.72 5.01 9.03
CA ILE A 279 12.27 3.91 8.17
C ILE A 279 13.40 2.92 7.92
N LEU A 280 14.65 3.37 7.88
CA LEU A 280 15.82 2.49 7.72
C LEU A 280 16.25 1.79 9.03
N ALA A 281 16.00 2.40 10.18
CA ALA A 281 16.45 1.88 11.49
C ALA A 281 15.51 0.86 12.16
N ALA A 282 14.38 0.51 11.52
CA ALA A 282 13.31 -0.33 12.08
C ALA A 282 13.14 -1.65 11.34
#